data_AF-A0AAW0TXL2-F1
#
_entry.id   AF-A0AAW0TXL2-F1
#
_cell.length_a   1.000
_cell.length_b   1.000
_cell.length_c   1.000
_cell.angle_alpha   90.00
_cell.angle_beta   90.00
_cell.angle_gamma   90.00
#
_symmetry.space_group_name_H-M   'P 1'
#
loop_
_entity.id
_entity.type
_entity.pdbx_description
1 polymer ?
#
loop_
_entity_poly.entity_id
_entity_poly.type
_entity_poly.pdbx_seq_one_letter_code
_entity_poly.pdbx_strand_id
1 'polypeptide(L)'
;MFVCPSQVRSACSGCSSCSSLCGQKGAKRDLSLTAAARQFAAPQMKPQVSGVVSSKLRNDMLEVKFGDGTEGRLPFVWLRDNCQCPQCFSVEALGRKLLMDDLDVEVQPTEVEETMDGLMVKWSDGHQSEYSTNWLQNRSFTPTSRALHRERYALRREPWGAEHTMKNFDYNTLMSDDRVLLDWLLTMERKGSAMVKNAPKKDVAGPELIEHIAFVKQSHYGPHSPVINRPNTNNVAFTNAKLGMHNDLPQYEHMPGIIFIQCVAQHPGAGGESIVTDGLFAAEELRRNHPEDFKILSSTDMYFWDKGHANYSWEMPEFYKIAKFPVIRVNGNNEVMQIAVNNAIRDSHMDLPPQEVKKYYAAYKRFHNILYANAMTFKMEQGDMMTLDNVRCLHGREGYEANSERHIESSYLDWDEARCRRRRLQEKFGCFV
;
A
#
# COMPACT_ATOMS: atom_id res chain seq x y z
N MET A 1 -4.72 -54.67 9.81
CA MET A 1 -4.39 -54.63 11.24
C MET A 1 -4.86 -53.26 11.73
N PHE A 2 -6.11 -53.06 12.19
CA PHE A 2 -6.70 -53.50 13.47
C PHE A 2 -5.67 -53.35 14.61
N VAL A 3 -5.84 -52.53 15.65
CA VAL A 3 -6.99 -52.45 16.59
C VAL A 3 -7.00 -51.09 17.33
N CYS A 4 -8.20 -50.60 17.60
CA CYS A 4 -8.56 -49.60 18.62
C CYS A 4 -9.11 -50.32 19.87
N PRO A 5 -8.92 -49.81 21.10
CA PRO A 5 -9.92 -50.01 22.16
C PRO A 5 -10.21 -48.66 22.87
N SER A 6 -11.46 -48.15 22.94
CA SER A 6 -12.68 -48.63 23.59
C SER A 6 -13.05 -47.74 24.79
N GLN A 7 -14.15 -47.02 24.59
CA GLN A 7 -15.14 -46.43 25.52
C GLN A 7 -15.10 -46.79 27.01
N VAL A 8 -15.43 -45.78 27.83
CA VAL A 8 -16.24 -45.95 29.04
C VAL A 8 -17.40 -44.94 29.00
N ARG A 9 -18.63 -45.46 29.12
CA ARG A 9 -19.88 -44.72 29.35
C ARG A 9 -20.15 -44.64 30.85
N SER A 10 -20.79 -43.56 31.30
CA SER A 10 -21.77 -43.63 32.40
C SER A 10 -22.82 -42.54 32.22
N ALA A 11 -24.09 -42.95 32.25
CA ALA A 11 -25.29 -42.13 32.23
C ALA A 11 -25.98 -42.21 33.60
N CYS A 12 -26.70 -41.15 33.97
CA CYS A 12 -27.89 -41.13 34.85
C CYS A 12 -28.55 -39.74 34.66
N SER A 13 -29.67 -39.56 33.94
CA SER A 13 -31.10 -39.80 34.29
C SER A 13 -31.57 -39.03 35.53
N GLY A 14 -32.28 -37.90 35.37
CA GLY A 14 -33.74 -37.75 35.57
C GLY A 14 -33.96 -36.57 36.54
N CYS A 15 -35.04 -35.78 36.62
CA CYS A 15 -36.43 -35.81 36.16
C CYS A 15 -36.97 -34.36 36.37
N SER A 16 -37.55 -33.69 35.37
CA SER A 16 -39.00 -33.39 35.20
C SER A 16 -39.71 -32.50 36.27
N SER A 17 -40.14 -31.30 35.85
CA SER A 17 -41.55 -30.81 35.88
C SER A 17 -41.60 -29.30 35.52
N CYS A 18 -42.11 -28.93 34.34
CA CYS A 18 -43.45 -28.38 34.07
C CYS A 18 -43.89 -27.24 35.01
N SER A 19 -43.88 -26.00 34.53
CA SER A 19 -45.08 -25.22 34.09
C SER A 19 -45.29 -24.06 35.08
N SER A 20 -45.70 -22.84 34.78
CA SER A 20 -46.25 -22.08 33.65
C SER A 20 -46.05 -20.60 34.07
N LEU A 21 -45.84 -19.60 33.19
CA LEU A 21 -46.90 -18.76 32.63
C LEU A 21 -46.24 -17.60 31.85
N CYS A 22 -46.57 -17.53 30.57
CA CYS A 22 -47.04 -16.36 29.82
C CYS A 22 -46.38 -14.98 30.04
N GLY A 23 -45.80 -14.47 28.95
CA GLY A 23 -46.13 -13.12 28.48
C GLY A 23 -44.95 -12.17 28.24
N GLN A 24 -44.45 -12.12 27.01
CA GLN A 24 -44.64 -10.95 26.13
C GLN A 24 -43.96 -11.17 24.76
N LYS A 25 -44.75 -10.91 23.72
CA LYS A 25 -44.37 -10.93 22.30
C LYS A 25 -43.48 -9.72 21.98
N GLY A 26 -42.53 -9.86 21.06
CA GLY A 26 -41.93 -8.67 20.42
C GLY A 26 -40.68 -8.93 19.58
N ALA A 27 -40.88 -9.29 18.31
CA ALA A 27 -40.00 -9.03 17.17
C ALA A 27 -38.52 -9.48 17.22
N LYS A 28 -38.25 -10.66 16.61
CA LYS A 28 -36.98 -10.91 15.92
C LYS A 28 -36.79 -9.84 14.85
N ARG A 29 -35.76 -9.02 14.96
CA ARG A 29 -35.26 -8.22 13.83
C ARG A 29 -34.10 -8.98 13.20
N ASP A 30 -34.41 -9.64 12.09
CA ASP A 30 -33.43 -10.01 11.08
C ASP A 30 -32.67 -8.74 10.66
N LEU A 31 -31.42 -8.63 11.10
CA LEU A 31 -30.47 -7.68 10.54
C LEU A 31 -30.03 -8.24 9.18
N SER A 32 -30.74 -7.82 8.15
CA SER A 32 -30.53 -8.24 6.77
C SER A 32 -29.09 -7.94 6.32
N LEU A 33 -28.34 -9.00 6.01
CA LEU A 33 -27.00 -9.03 5.40
C LEU A 33 -26.92 -8.41 3.99
N THR A 34 -27.91 -7.63 3.56
CA THR A 34 -28.07 -7.13 2.19
C THR A 34 -27.52 -5.72 1.95
N ALA A 35 -26.97 -5.04 2.95
CA ALA A 35 -26.45 -3.67 2.79
C ALA A 35 -24.97 -3.59 2.33
N ALA A 36 -24.15 -4.61 2.60
CA ALA A 36 -22.73 -4.62 2.21
C ALA A 36 -22.46 -5.15 0.79
N ALA A 37 -23.45 -5.79 0.15
CA ALA A 37 -23.29 -6.40 -1.17
C ALA A 37 -23.50 -5.43 -2.35
N ARG A 38 -23.90 -4.18 -2.11
CA ARG A 38 -24.24 -3.22 -3.18
C ARG A 38 -23.09 -2.31 -3.66
N GLN A 39 -21.89 -2.43 -3.09
CA GLN A 39 -20.76 -1.56 -3.46
C GLN A 39 -19.74 -2.18 -4.42
N PHE A 40 -19.97 -3.41 -4.88
CA PHE A 40 -19.13 -4.07 -5.89
C PHE A 40 -19.95 -4.73 -7.00
N ALA A 41 -21.06 -4.09 -7.41
CA ALA A 41 -21.66 -4.42 -8.69
C ALA A 41 -20.72 -3.91 -9.78
N ALA A 42 -19.93 -4.82 -10.36
CA ALA A 42 -19.28 -4.56 -11.63
C ALA A 42 -20.36 -4.01 -12.59
N PRO A 43 -20.13 -2.89 -13.29
CA PRO A 43 -21.08 -2.43 -14.28
C PRO A 43 -21.32 -3.59 -15.25
N GLN A 44 -22.58 -4.01 -15.38
CA GLN A 44 -22.99 -4.92 -16.44
C GLN A 44 -22.63 -4.24 -17.77
N MET A 45 -21.49 -4.61 -18.35
CA MET A 45 -21.12 -4.19 -19.69
C MET A 45 -22.19 -4.75 -20.62
N LYS A 46 -22.96 -3.84 -21.23
CA LYS A 46 -23.78 -4.16 -22.40
C LYS A 46 -22.87 -4.79 -23.47
N PRO A 47 -23.36 -5.70 -24.33
CA PRO A 47 -22.56 -6.21 -25.42
C PRO A 47 -22.25 -5.05 -26.37
N GLN A 48 -21.06 -4.46 -26.22
CA GLN A 48 -20.53 -3.46 -27.14
C GLN A 48 -20.19 -4.18 -28.43
N VAL A 49 -20.52 -3.57 -29.56
CA VAL A 49 -20.10 -4.01 -30.89
C VAL A 49 -18.58 -4.19 -30.84
N SER A 50 -18.12 -5.44 -30.81
CA SER A 50 -16.72 -5.78 -30.62
C SER A 50 -16.03 -5.72 -31.98
N GLY A 51 -15.11 -4.78 -32.16
CA GLY A 51 -14.30 -4.71 -33.36
C GLY A 51 -13.73 -3.32 -33.62
N VAL A 52 -12.75 -3.29 -34.53
CA VAL A 52 -12.31 -2.06 -35.17
C VAL A 52 -13.26 -1.77 -36.33
N VAL A 53 -13.85 -0.57 -36.33
CA VAL A 53 -14.82 -0.12 -37.34
C VAL A 53 -14.14 0.60 -38.51
N SER A 54 -13.02 1.28 -38.22
CA SER A 54 -12.21 1.92 -39.25
C SER A 54 -10.82 2.23 -38.72
N SER A 55 -9.84 2.29 -39.61
CA SER A 55 -8.46 2.60 -39.34
C SER A 55 -7.91 3.58 -40.40
N LYS A 56 -7.06 4.51 -39.97
CA LYS A 56 -6.43 5.53 -40.84
C LYS A 56 -4.98 5.76 -40.44
N LEU A 57 -4.12 5.86 -41.44
CA LEU A 57 -2.72 6.24 -41.28
C LEU A 57 -2.59 7.76 -41.27
N ARG A 58 -1.96 8.32 -40.23
CA ARG A 58 -1.74 9.78 -40.13
C ARG A 58 -0.54 10.08 -39.21
N ASN A 59 0.43 10.85 -39.71
CA ASN A 59 1.57 11.37 -38.92
C ASN A 59 2.24 10.29 -38.05
N ASP A 60 2.73 9.22 -38.66
CA ASP A 60 3.38 8.07 -37.99
C ASP A 60 2.51 7.33 -36.95
N MET A 61 1.19 7.50 -37.05
CA MET A 61 0.20 6.87 -36.17
C MET A 61 -0.89 6.16 -36.95
N LEU A 62 -1.37 5.08 -36.34
CA LEU A 62 -2.60 4.40 -36.69
C LEU A 62 -3.72 4.98 -35.82
N GLU A 63 -4.65 5.70 -36.44
CA GLU A 63 -5.87 6.19 -35.82
C GLU A 63 -6.97 5.16 -36.03
N VAL A 64 -7.57 4.69 -34.93
CA VAL A 64 -8.52 3.56 -34.93
C VAL A 64 -9.83 4.01 -34.31
N LYS A 65 -10.95 3.67 -34.93
CA LYS A 65 -12.29 3.84 -34.34
C LYS A 65 -12.86 2.49 -33.95
N PHE A 66 -13.28 2.36 -32.71
CA PHE A 66 -13.83 1.11 -32.16
C PHE A 66 -15.36 1.07 -32.24
N GLY A 67 -15.93 -0.13 -32.16
CA GLY A 67 -17.39 -0.34 -32.24
C GLY A 67 -18.20 0.29 -31.11
N ASP A 68 -17.56 0.62 -29.99
CA ASP A 68 -18.16 1.38 -28.91
C ASP A 68 -18.12 2.91 -29.10
N GLY A 69 -17.57 3.37 -30.21
CA GLY A 69 -17.41 4.79 -30.54
C GLY A 69 -16.17 5.43 -29.94
N THR A 70 -15.37 4.72 -29.15
CA THR A 70 -14.07 5.21 -28.66
C THR A 70 -13.05 5.24 -29.78
N GLU A 71 -11.99 6.04 -29.58
CA GLU A 71 -10.92 6.21 -30.56
C GLU A 71 -9.55 5.85 -29.97
N GLY A 72 -8.71 5.27 -30.82
CA GLY A 72 -7.34 4.87 -30.55
C GLY A 72 -6.36 5.70 -31.36
N ARG A 73 -5.23 6.06 -30.75
CA ARG A 73 -4.05 6.59 -31.46
C ARG A 73 -2.85 5.76 -31.07
N LEU A 74 -2.20 5.13 -32.04
CA LEU A 74 -1.18 4.11 -31.81
C LEU A 74 0.02 4.38 -32.73
N PRO A 75 1.19 4.76 -32.21
CA PRO A 75 2.38 4.98 -33.03
C PRO A 75 2.84 3.70 -33.74
N PHE A 76 3.33 3.81 -34.98
CA PHE A 76 3.78 2.66 -35.79
C PHE A 76 4.92 1.88 -35.12
N VAL A 77 5.98 2.59 -34.75
CA VAL A 77 7.12 2.01 -34.01
C VAL A 77 6.69 1.28 -32.75
N TRP A 78 5.73 1.84 -32.01
CA TRP A 78 5.23 1.23 -30.78
C TRP A 78 4.43 -0.03 -31.08
N LEU A 79 3.59 -0.04 -32.11
CA LEU A 79 2.89 -1.25 -32.53
C LEU A 79 3.91 -2.33 -32.88
N ARG A 80 4.86 -2.04 -33.78
CA ARG A 80 5.88 -3.01 -34.21
C ARG A 80 6.73 -3.55 -33.05
N ASP A 81 7.12 -2.69 -32.11
CA ASP A 81 7.82 -3.07 -30.87
C ASP A 81 6.99 -4.04 -30.00
N ASN A 82 5.66 -3.92 -30.09
CA ASN A 82 4.71 -4.66 -29.28
C ASN A 82 3.95 -5.73 -30.08
N CYS A 83 4.51 -6.19 -31.20
CA CYS A 83 3.97 -7.32 -31.97
C CYS A 83 3.71 -8.52 -31.03
N GLN A 84 2.51 -9.10 -31.11
CA GLN A 84 2.07 -10.19 -30.24
C GLN A 84 2.32 -11.59 -30.85
N CYS A 85 3.02 -11.70 -31.98
CA CYS A 85 3.30 -12.98 -32.61
C CYS A 85 4.34 -13.79 -31.79
N PRO A 86 4.40 -15.13 -31.94
CA PRO A 86 5.31 -15.98 -31.17
C PRO A 86 6.82 -15.67 -31.34
N GLN A 87 7.20 -15.00 -32.42
CA GLN A 87 8.58 -14.54 -32.65
C GLN A 87 8.91 -13.31 -31.79
N CYS A 88 7.95 -12.40 -31.61
CA CYS A 88 8.15 -11.12 -30.93
C CYS A 88 7.73 -11.14 -29.44
N PHE A 89 6.89 -12.09 -29.03
CA PHE A 89 6.35 -12.18 -27.67
C PHE A 89 6.26 -13.64 -27.20
N SER A 90 6.59 -13.91 -25.93
CA SER A 90 6.28 -15.18 -25.27
C SER A 90 4.98 -15.05 -24.50
N VAL A 91 3.99 -15.85 -24.88
CA VAL A 91 2.70 -15.92 -24.16
C VAL A 91 2.89 -16.55 -22.78
N GLU A 92 3.83 -17.48 -22.65
CA GLU A 92 4.13 -18.18 -21.39
C GLU A 92 4.80 -17.26 -20.37
N ALA A 93 5.81 -16.50 -20.80
CA ALA A 93 6.52 -15.56 -19.93
C ALA A 93 5.83 -14.18 -19.83
N LEU A 94 4.82 -13.94 -20.66
CA LEU A 94 4.18 -12.63 -20.86
C LEU A 94 5.23 -11.52 -21.12
N GLY A 95 6.24 -11.83 -21.96
CA GLY A 95 7.43 -11.00 -22.16
C GLY A 95 7.79 -10.81 -23.63
N ARG A 96 8.33 -9.62 -23.95
CA ARG A 96 8.84 -9.29 -25.28
C ARG A 96 10.13 -10.07 -25.58
N LYS A 97 10.23 -10.62 -26.78
CA LYS A 97 11.42 -11.24 -27.36
C LYS A 97 12.15 -10.33 -28.34
N LEU A 98 11.42 -9.46 -29.03
CA LEU A 98 12.00 -8.48 -29.95
C LEU A 98 13.04 -7.62 -29.22
N LEU A 99 14.25 -7.59 -29.76
CA LEU A 99 15.35 -6.76 -29.26
C LEU A 99 15.29 -5.38 -29.91
N MET A 100 15.84 -4.38 -29.22
CA MET A 100 15.93 -3.03 -29.76
C MET A 100 16.83 -2.94 -31.00
N ASP A 101 17.85 -3.81 -31.09
CA ASP A 101 18.74 -3.90 -32.25
C ASP A 101 18.00 -4.33 -33.53
N ASP A 102 16.86 -5.03 -33.38
CA ASP A 102 16.04 -5.54 -34.48
C ASP A 102 14.83 -4.62 -34.78
N LEU A 103 14.65 -3.52 -34.03
CA LEU A 103 13.55 -2.59 -34.22
C LEU A 103 14.01 -1.37 -35.03
N ASP A 104 13.50 -1.25 -36.25
CA ASP A 104 13.57 0.01 -37.00
C ASP A 104 12.57 1.02 -36.41
N VAL A 105 13.08 2.17 -35.94
CA VAL A 105 12.24 3.23 -35.36
C VAL A 105 11.45 4.01 -36.41
N GLU A 106 11.86 3.93 -37.67
CA GLU A 106 11.18 4.54 -38.81
C GLU A 106 10.25 3.56 -39.54
N VAL A 107 9.99 2.38 -38.95
CA VAL A 107 9.15 1.33 -39.55
C VAL A 107 7.77 1.87 -39.93
N GLN A 108 7.35 1.58 -41.18
CA GLN A 108 6.09 2.04 -41.73
C GLN A 108 5.15 0.84 -42.01
N PRO A 109 3.84 1.00 -41.82
CA PRO A 109 2.88 0.00 -42.27
C PRO A 109 2.78 0.06 -43.80
N THR A 110 2.96 -1.08 -44.45
CA THR A 110 2.74 -1.24 -45.90
C THR A 110 1.30 -1.62 -46.21
N GLU A 111 0.62 -2.30 -45.28
CA GLU A 111 -0.78 -2.69 -45.40
C GLU A 111 -1.42 -2.75 -44.00
N VAL A 112 -2.66 -2.30 -43.90
CA VAL A 112 -3.48 -2.43 -42.68
C VAL A 112 -4.83 -3.02 -43.06
N GLU A 113 -5.21 -4.10 -42.41
CA GLU A 113 -6.48 -4.77 -42.61
C GLU A 113 -7.28 -4.79 -41.31
N GLU A 114 -8.53 -4.39 -41.41
CA GLU A 114 -9.51 -4.49 -40.33
C GLU A 114 -10.08 -5.90 -40.30
N THR A 115 -9.96 -6.55 -39.16
CA THR A 115 -10.45 -7.93 -38.95
C THR A 115 -11.61 -7.91 -37.97
N MET A 116 -12.37 -9.01 -37.89
CA MET A 116 -13.47 -9.13 -36.91
C MET A 116 -12.98 -8.94 -35.46
N ASP A 117 -11.76 -9.40 -35.16
CA ASP A 117 -11.22 -9.41 -33.81
C ASP A 117 -10.26 -8.25 -33.52
N GLY A 118 -9.88 -7.45 -34.52
CA GLY A 118 -8.97 -6.31 -34.36
C GLY A 118 -8.32 -5.84 -35.66
N LEU A 119 -6.98 -5.80 -35.70
CA LEU A 119 -6.20 -5.31 -36.84
C LEU A 119 -5.06 -6.27 -37.20
N MET A 120 -4.82 -6.42 -38.50
CA MET A 120 -3.59 -6.98 -39.06
C MET A 120 -2.79 -5.86 -39.72
N VAL A 121 -1.48 -5.82 -39.48
CA VAL A 121 -0.57 -4.82 -40.04
C VAL A 121 0.63 -5.53 -40.66
N LYS A 122 0.92 -5.24 -41.93
CA LYS A 122 2.18 -5.60 -42.59
C LYS A 122 3.13 -4.41 -42.55
N TRP A 123 4.39 -4.67 -42.27
CA TRP A 123 5.41 -3.65 -42.00
C TRP A 123 6.45 -3.59 -43.12
N SER A 124 7.15 -2.45 -43.21
CA SER A 124 8.20 -2.20 -44.21
C SER A 124 9.43 -3.11 -44.08
N ASP A 125 9.64 -3.73 -42.91
CA ASP A 125 10.65 -4.77 -42.68
C ASP A 125 10.21 -6.17 -43.16
N GLY A 126 9.02 -6.28 -43.75
CA GLY A 126 8.43 -7.52 -44.23
C GLY A 126 7.72 -8.34 -43.14
N HIS A 127 7.69 -7.87 -41.89
CA HIS A 127 7.00 -8.55 -40.79
C HIS A 127 5.48 -8.33 -40.84
N GLN A 128 4.72 -9.22 -40.20
CA GLN A 128 3.28 -9.08 -40.03
C GLN A 128 2.91 -9.18 -38.55
N SER A 129 1.98 -8.33 -38.11
CA SER A 129 1.50 -8.30 -36.74
C SER A 129 -0.02 -8.33 -36.69
N GLU A 130 -0.56 -8.97 -35.66
CA GLU A 130 -2.00 -9.02 -35.37
C GLU A 130 -2.24 -8.49 -33.95
N TYR A 131 -3.26 -7.65 -33.80
CA TYR A 131 -3.63 -7.04 -32.53
C TYR A 131 -5.13 -7.16 -32.31
N SER A 132 -5.54 -7.66 -31.14
CA SER A 132 -6.96 -7.71 -30.80
C SER A 132 -7.51 -6.32 -30.44
N THR A 133 -8.80 -6.12 -30.69
CA THR A 133 -9.54 -4.89 -30.39
C THR A 133 -9.34 -4.47 -28.93
N ASN A 134 -9.51 -5.42 -27.99
CA ASN A 134 -9.33 -5.16 -26.56
C ASN A 134 -7.89 -4.75 -26.22
N TRP A 135 -6.88 -5.34 -26.89
CA TRP A 135 -5.49 -4.98 -26.68
C TRP A 135 -5.19 -3.55 -27.14
N LEU A 136 -5.71 -3.18 -28.32
CA LEU A 136 -5.59 -1.84 -28.90
C LEU A 136 -6.29 -0.77 -28.05
N GLN A 137 -7.54 -1.02 -27.63
CA GLN A 137 -8.31 -0.11 -26.78
C GLN A 137 -7.61 0.16 -25.45
N ASN A 138 -7.14 -0.89 -24.78
CA ASN A 138 -6.50 -0.78 -23.46
C ASN A 138 -5.14 -0.07 -23.48
N ARG A 139 -4.50 0.04 -24.65
CA ARG A 139 -3.16 0.62 -24.82
C ARG A 139 -3.13 1.85 -25.72
N SER A 140 -4.29 2.40 -26.04
CA SER A 140 -4.41 3.66 -26.77
C SER A 140 -3.67 4.80 -26.07
N PHE A 141 -3.04 5.69 -26.85
CA PHE A 141 -2.30 6.83 -26.33
C PHE A 141 -3.17 8.08 -26.06
N THR A 142 -4.49 7.97 -26.16
CA THR A 142 -5.39 9.09 -25.82
C THR A 142 -5.20 9.51 -24.35
N PRO A 143 -5.42 10.79 -24.00
CA PRO A 143 -5.32 11.26 -22.63
C PRO A 143 -6.16 10.42 -21.65
N THR A 144 -7.38 10.04 -22.05
CA THR A 144 -8.29 9.19 -21.27
C THR A 144 -7.72 7.80 -21.04
N SER A 145 -7.28 7.09 -22.08
CA SER A 145 -6.71 5.74 -21.93
C SER A 145 -5.45 5.74 -21.08
N ARG A 146 -4.57 6.74 -21.24
CA ARG A 146 -3.38 6.89 -20.40
C ARG A 146 -3.72 7.21 -18.94
N ALA A 147 -4.78 7.98 -18.68
CA ALA A 147 -5.25 8.24 -17.32
C ALA A 147 -5.78 6.97 -16.64
N LEU A 148 -6.64 6.21 -17.33
CA LEU A 148 -7.14 4.92 -16.85
C LEU A 148 -6.03 3.90 -16.58
N HIS A 149 -4.96 3.91 -17.38
CA HIS A 149 -3.80 3.06 -17.11
C HIS A 149 -3.07 3.47 -15.82
N ARG A 150 -2.86 4.78 -15.59
CA ARG A 150 -2.23 5.27 -14.36
C ARG A 150 -3.04 4.92 -13.11
N GLU A 151 -4.36 5.05 -13.17
CA GLU A 151 -5.26 4.72 -12.06
C GLU A 151 -5.23 3.22 -11.71
N ARG A 152 -5.09 2.34 -12.72
CA ARG A 152 -4.88 0.90 -12.49
C ARG A 152 -3.53 0.58 -11.86
N TYR A 153 -2.48 1.33 -12.24
CA TYR A 153 -1.13 1.16 -11.72
C TYR A 153 -1.07 1.53 -10.23
N ALA A 154 -1.45 2.76 -9.87
CA ALA A 154 -1.46 3.25 -8.50
C ALA A 154 -2.76 4.01 -8.23
N LEU A 155 -3.39 3.71 -7.10
CA LEU A 155 -4.63 4.38 -6.74
C LEU A 155 -4.37 5.83 -6.36
N ARG A 156 -5.35 6.70 -6.64
CA ARG A 156 -5.31 8.08 -6.17
C ARG A 156 -5.30 8.08 -4.65
N ARG A 157 -4.24 8.66 -4.08
CA ARG A 157 -4.11 8.89 -2.64
C ARG A 157 -5.06 10.01 -2.22
N GLU A 158 -5.72 9.82 -1.09
CA GLU A 158 -6.71 10.73 -0.53
C GLU A 158 -6.17 11.28 0.81
N PRO A 159 -5.60 12.50 0.81
CA PRO A 159 -5.09 13.14 2.02
C PRO A 159 -6.19 13.36 3.05
N TRP A 160 -5.84 13.36 4.34
CA TRP A 160 -6.80 13.54 5.43
C TRP A 160 -6.24 14.36 6.60
N GLY A 161 -7.12 15.10 7.30
CA GLY A 161 -6.77 15.93 8.45
C GLY A 161 -7.13 15.29 9.79
N ALA A 162 -7.22 16.12 10.84
CA ALA A 162 -7.50 15.66 12.21
C ALA A 162 -8.88 14.98 12.38
N GLU A 163 -9.81 15.20 11.46
CA GLU A 163 -11.14 14.58 11.44
C GLU A 163 -11.15 13.12 11.00
N HIS A 164 -10.02 12.61 10.48
CA HIS A 164 -9.94 11.25 9.95
C HIS A 164 -10.21 10.20 11.02
N THR A 165 -10.93 9.15 10.62
CA THR A 165 -11.14 7.95 11.43
C THR A 165 -10.64 6.75 10.65
N MET A 166 -9.74 5.97 11.26
CA MET A 166 -9.25 4.75 10.64
C MET A 166 -10.38 3.74 10.45
N LYS A 167 -10.46 3.14 9.26
CA LYS A 167 -11.39 2.05 9.00
C LYS A 167 -10.95 0.82 9.78
N ASN A 168 -11.90 0.22 10.50
CA ASN A 168 -11.68 -1.02 11.24
C ASN A 168 -11.85 -2.24 10.34
N PHE A 169 -10.95 -3.20 10.49
CA PHE A 169 -11.01 -4.54 9.91
C PHE A 169 -10.87 -5.58 11.02
N ASP A 170 -11.50 -6.74 10.89
CA ASP A 170 -11.31 -7.84 11.82
C ASP A 170 -10.19 -8.76 11.34
N TYR A 171 -9.26 -9.12 12.22
CA TYR A 171 -8.09 -9.94 11.89
C TYR A 171 -8.48 -11.30 11.26
N ASN A 172 -9.40 -12.03 11.89
CA ASN A 172 -9.77 -13.36 11.40
C ASN A 172 -10.48 -13.28 10.04
N THR A 173 -11.25 -12.21 9.83
CA THR A 173 -11.90 -11.95 8.55
C THR A 173 -10.86 -11.62 7.46
N LEU A 174 -9.85 -10.81 7.76
CA LEU A 174 -8.73 -10.54 6.82
C LEU A 174 -7.99 -11.81 6.40
N MET A 175 -7.79 -12.74 7.34
CA MET A 175 -7.09 -14.01 7.09
C MET A 175 -7.92 -15.03 6.31
N SER A 176 -9.24 -14.83 6.18
CA SER A 176 -10.16 -15.85 5.66
C SER A 176 -10.97 -15.39 4.45
N ASP A 177 -11.16 -14.08 4.26
CA ASP A 177 -11.92 -13.50 3.16
C ASP A 177 -11.09 -12.53 2.32
N ASP A 178 -10.69 -13.00 1.13
CA ASP A 178 -9.95 -12.23 0.13
C ASP A 178 -10.65 -10.93 -0.30
N ARG A 179 -11.98 -10.82 -0.18
CA ARG A 179 -12.71 -9.56 -0.49
C ARG A 179 -12.44 -8.50 0.56
N VAL A 180 -12.41 -8.91 1.83
CA VAL A 180 -12.09 -8.02 2.96
C VAL A 180 -10.60 -7.67 2.94
N LEU A 181 -9.74 -8.62 2.59
CA LEU A 181 -8.31 -8.35 2.36
C LEU A 181 -8.09 -7.34 1.23
N LEU A 182 -8.81 -7.49 0.11
CA LEU A 182 -8.76 -6.53 -0.98
C LEU A 182 -9.22 -5.13 -0.52
N ASP A 183 -10.32 -5.05 0.22
CA ASP A 183 -10.82 -3.78 0.78
C ASP A 183 -9.80 -3.12 1.73
N TRP A 184 -9.10 -3.90 2.55
CA TRP A 184 -7.98 -3.40 3.36
C TRP A 184 -6.84 -2.87 2.48
N LEU A 185 -6.40 -3.60 1.46
CA LEU A 185 -5.34 -3.15 0.53
C LEU A 185 -5.72 -1.86 -0.22
N LEU A 186 -6.97 -1.75 -0.67
CA LEU A 186 -7.51 -0.54 -1.30
C LEU A 186 -7.53 0.64 -0.31
N THR A 187 -7.95 0.37 0.93
CA THR A 187 -7.98 1.37 2.01
C THR A 187 -6.57 1.86 2.33
N MET A 188 -5.61 0.94 2.45
CA MET A 188 -4.20 1.28 2.69
C MET A 188 -3.65 2.14 1.56
N GLU A 189 -3.87 1.82 0.29
CA GLU A 189 -3.28 2.62 -0.81
C GLU A 189 -3.93 4.01 -0.94
N ARG A 190 -5.23 4.13 -0.63
CA ARG A 190 -5.95 5.42 -0.67
C ARG A 190 -5.67 6.28 0.55
N LYS A 191 -5.83 5.73 1.76
CA LYS A 191 -5.78 6.46 3.04
C LYS A 191 -4.46 6.31 3.78
N GLY A 192 -3.66 5.30 3.48
CA GLY A 192 -2.41 5.04 4.19
C GLY A 192 -2.58 4.68 5.67
N SER A 193 -3.80 4.39 6.12
CA SER A 193 -4.07 4.04 7.52
C SER A 193 -5.31 3.17 7.64
N ALA A 194 -5.21 2.15 8.50
CA ALA A 194 -6.31 1.31 8.91
C ALA A 194 -6.04 0.72 10.30
N MET A 195 -7.11 0.29 10.97
CA MET A 195 -7.03 -0.40 12.25
C MET A 195 -7.52 -1.84 12.06
N VAL A 196 -6.72 -2.81 12.47
CA VAL A 196 -7.10 -4.22 12.52
C VAL A 196 -7.40 -4.56 13.98
N LYS A 197 -8.62 -5.03 14.26
CA LYS A 197 -9.09 -5.42 15.59
C LYS A 197 -9.02 -6.93 15.76
N ASN A 198 -9.03 -7.38 17.02
CA ASN A 198 -9.10 -8.79 17.41
C ASN A 198 -7.92 -9.65 16.90
N ALA A 199 -6.72 -9.06 16.73
CA ALA A 199 -5.52 -9.81 16.46
C ALA A 199 -5.19 -10.77 17.63
N PRO A 200 -4.70 -11.99 17.35
CA PRO A 200 -4.27 -12.92 18.39
C PRO A 200 -3.23 -12.29 19.34
N LYS A 201 -3.28 -12.68 20.62
CA LYS A 201 -2.36 -12.21 21.67
C LYS A 201 -0.98 -12.90 21.60
N LYS A 202 -0.42 -12.96 20.40
CA LYS A 202 0.94 -13.47 20.13
C LYS A 202 1.70 -12.43 19.33
N ASP A 203 3.00 -12.42 19.50
CA ASP A 203 3.94 -11.48 18.88
C ASP A 203 4.08 -11.64 17.35
N VAL A 204 3.63 -12.77 16.80
CA VAL A 204 3.75 -13.08 15.37
C VAL A 204 2.52 -12.79 14.52
N ALA A 205 1.44 -12.19 15.06
CA ALA A 205 0.23 -11.96 14.27
C ALA A 205 0.43 -10.94 13.13
N GLY A 206 1.25 -9.91 13.35
CA GLY A 206 1.66 -8.98 12.27
C GLY A 206 2.39 -9.70 11.13
N PRO A 207 3.50 -10.40 11.41
CA PRO A 207 4.18 -11.25 10.44
C PRO A 207 3.27 -12.24 9.69
N GLU A 208 2.38 -12.94 10.39
CA GLU A 208 1.45 -13.90 9.75
C GLU A 208 0.47 -13.23 8.78
N LEU A 209 -0.07 -12.05 9.14
CA LEU A 209 -0.92 -11.29 8.21
C LEU A 209 -0.12 -10.80 6.99
N ILE A 210 1.14 -10.42 7.20
CA ILE A 210 2.04 -10.06 6.09
C ILE A 210 2.32 -11.27 5.20
N GLU A 211 2.58 -12.45 5.76
CA GLU A 211 2.80 -13.69 5.00
C GLU A 211 1.53 -14.18 4.27
N HIS A 212 0.34 -13.84 4.79
CA HIS A 212 -0.91 -14.06 4.08
C HIS A 212 -1.05 -13.15 2.83
N ILE A 213 -0.42 -11.97 2.85
CA ILE A 213 -0.38 -11.03 1.73
C ILE A 213 0.74 -11.40 0.75
N ALA A 214 1.97 -11.53 1.26
CA ALA A 214 3.21 -11.77 0.53
C ALA A 214 4.32 -12.27 1.48
N PHE A 215 5.36 -11.45 1.73
CA PHE A 215 6.48 -11.80 2.60
C PHE A 215 6.88 -10.62 3.49
N VAL A 216 7.38 -10.94 4.68
CA VAL A 216 7.87 -9.96 5.65
C VAL A 216 9.12 -9.27 5.09
N LYS A 217 9.12 -7.94 5.06
CA LYS A 217 10.31 -7.16 4.73
C LYS A 217 11.28 -7.22 5.90
N GLN A 218 12.38 -7.94 5.72
CA GLN A 218 13.44 -7.99 6.73
C GLN A 218 14.13 -6.64 6.90
N SER A 219 14.52 -6.35 8.14
CA SER A 219 15.35 -5.21 8.51
C SER A 219 16.58 -5.68 9.30
N HIS A 220 17.51 -4.77 9.62
CA HIS A 220 18.58 -5.04 10.57
C HIS A 220 18.08 -5.35 11.99
N TYR A 221 16.84 -4.97 12.33
CA TYR A 221 16.15 -5.40 13.56
C TYR A 221 15.41 -6.75 13.40
N GLY A 222 15.63 -7.47 12.29
CA GLY A 222 15.01 -8.76 12.01
C GLY A 222 13.65 -8.67 11.30
N PRO A 223 12.87 -9.78 11.27
CA PRO A 223 11.57 -9.85 10.60
C PRO A 223 10.44 -9.16 11.40
N HIS A 224 10.56 -9.09 12.72
CA HIS A 224 9.70 -8.31 13.58
C HIS A 224 10.52 -7.77 14.75
N SER A 225 10.05 -6.68 15.35
CA SER A 225 10.74 -5.97 16.41
C SER A 225 9.84 -5.81 17.65
N PRO A 226 10.15 -6.51 18.76
CA PRO A 226 9.48 -6.28 20.04
C PRO A 226 9.85 -4.90 20.59
N VAL A 227 8.88 -4.00 20.67
CA VAL A 227 9.00 -2.67 21.28
C VAL A 227 8.55 -2.74 22.74
N ILE A 228 9.49 -3.11 23.60
CA ILE A 228 9.34 -3.25 25.06
C ILE A 228 10.35 -2.33 25.74
N ASN A 229 10.03 -1.76 26.91
CA ASN A 229 10.98 -0.95 27.67
C ASN A 229 12.18 -1.79 28.14
N ARG A 230 13.42 -1.35 27.87
CA ARG A 230 14.63 -2.09 28.27
C ARG A 230 15.73 -1.16 28.78
N PRO A 231 16.50 -1.58 29.81
CA PRO A 231 17.73 -0.88 30.19
C PRO A 231 18.78 -1.02 29.08
N ASN A 232 19.58 0.04 28.86
CA ASN A 232 20.69 0.09 27.89
C ASN A 232 20.30 -0.18 26.42
N THR A 233 19.13 0.31 25.98
CA THR A 233 18.68 0.19 24.59
C THR A 233 19.51 1.05 23.60
N ASN A 234 19.72 0.51 22.40
CA ASN A 234 20.30 1.21 21.24
C ASN A 234 19.27 2.03 20.44
N ASN A 235 17.98 1.95 20.77
CA ASN A 235 16.90 2.64 20.08
C ASN A 235 15.91 3.30 21.07
N VAL A 236 15.58 4.58 20.85
CA VAL A 236 14.67 5.37 21.71
C VAL A 236 13.27 4.75 21.79
N ALA A 237 12.84 4.00 20.77
CA ALA A 237 11.56 3.29 20.76
C ALA A 237 11.39 2.31 21.94
N PHE A 238 12.48 1.68 22.38
CA PHE A 238 12.53 0.71 23.49
C PHE A 238 12.69 1.38 24.87
N THR A 239 12.35 2.66 24.98
CA THR A 239 12.26 3.38 26.26
C THR A 239 10.79 3.68 26.61
N ASN A 240 10.54 4.15 27.83
CA ASN A 240 9.23 4.64 28.28
C ASN A 240 8.99 6.14 27.99
N ALA A 241 9.95 6.81 27.36
CA ALA A 241 9.84 8.22 27.01
C ALA A 241 8.80 8.46 25.89
N LYS A 242 8.35 9.71 25.79
CA LYS A 242 7.60 10.20 24.64
C LYS A 242 8.45 10.02 23.38
N LEU A 243 7.87 9.38 22.37
CA LEU A 243 8.46 9.25 21.06
C LEU A 243 7.78 10.23 20.12
N GLY A 244 8.55 11.20 19.63
CA GLY A 244 8.06 12.19 18.67
C GLY A 244 7.53 11.53 17.40
N MET A 245 6.69 12.25 16.64
CA MET A 245 6.23 11.77 15.34
C MET A 245 7.40 11.43 14.43
N HIS A 246 7.35 10.25 13.83
CA HIS A 246 8.36 9.77 12.92
C HIS A 246 7.81 8.79 11.88
N ASN A 247 8.59 8.60 10.84
CA ASN A 247 8.57 7.45 9.96
C ASN A 247 9.67 6.49 10.40
N ASP A 248 9.40 5.20 10.25
CA ASP A 248 10.34 4.15 10.60
C ASP A 248 11.36 3.93 9.49
N LEU A 249 12.58 3.66 9.95
CA LEU A 249 13.70 3.24 9.11
C LEU A 249 14.10 4.19 7.95
N PRO A 250 14.08 5.54 8.07
CA PRO A 250 14.57 6.45 7.03
C PRO A 250 16.08 6.38 6.77
N GLN A 251 16.85 5.62 7.56
CA GLN A 251 18.23 5.25 7.25
C GLN A 251 18.36 4.20 6.12
N TYR A 252 17.25 3.74 5.54
CA TYR A 252 17.24 2.94 4.31
C TYR A 252 16.94 3.83 3.10
N GLU A 253 17.69 3.65 2.01
CA GLU A 253 17.37 4.28 0.71
C GLU A 253 15.96 3.92 0.21
N HIS A 254 15.55 2.68 0.50
CA HIS A 254 14.21 2.15 0.29
C HIS A 254 13.55 1.89 1.64
N MET A 255 12.92 2.93 2.18
CA MET A 255 12.11 2.82 3.40
C MET A 255 11.05 1.73 3.26
N PRO A 256 10.75 0.99 4.33
CA PRO A 256 9.62 0.07 4.34
C PRO A 256 8.32 0.78 3.98
N GLY A 257 7.51 0.15 3.13
CA GLY A 257 6.27 0.74 2.61
C GLY A 257 5.16 0.84 3.67
N ILE A 258 4.79 -0.29 4.26
CA ILE A 258 3.71 -0.40 5.26
C ILE A 258 4.30 -0.92 6.56
N ILE A 259 3.97 -0.27 7.67
CA ILE A 259 4.26 -0.74 9.03
C ILE A 259 3.00 -1.32 9.67
N PHE A 260 3.15 -2.46 10.31
CA PHE A 260 2.14 -3.09 11.15
C PHE A 260 2.59 -2.94 12.60
N ILE A 261 1.80 -2.23 13.40
CA ILE A 261 2.08 -1.96 14.81
C ILE A 261 1.01 -2.67 15.64
N GLN A 262 1.36 -3.82 16.23
CA GLN A 262 0.45 -4.64 17.00
C GLN A 262 0.57 -4.38 18.50
N CYS A 263 -0.54 -4.18 19.18
CA CYS A 263 -0.64 -4.09 20.63
C CYS A 263 -0.86 -5.47 21.25
N VAL A 264 0.24 -6.10 21.71
CA VAL A 264 0.21 -7.39 22.42
C VAL A 264 -0.21 -7.18 23.87
N ALA A 265 0.29 -6.12 24.51
CA ALA A 265 -0.13 -5.69 25.84
C ALA A 265 -0.03 -4.16 25.96
N GLN A 266 -1.00 -3.53 26.63
CA GLN A 266 -1.08 -2.09 26.78
C GLN A 266 -0.77 -1.65 28.21
N HIS A 267 -0.20 -0.45 28.36
CA HIS A 267 -0.07 0.19 29.67
C HIS A 267 -1.47 0.51 30.26
N PRO A 268 -1.81 0.00 31.47
CA PRO A 268 -3.13 0.20 32.06
C PRO A 268 -3.37 1.64 32.56
N GLY A 269 -2.32 2.38 32.93
CA GLY A 269 -2.40 3.75 33.44
C GLY A 269 -2.49 4.83 32.35
N ALA A 270 -2.39 6.10 32.71
CA ALA A 270 -2.32 7.19 31.73
C ALA A 270 -1.01 7.12 30.92
N GLY A 271 -1.05 7.47 29.63
CA GLY A 271 0.14 7.40 28.78
C GLY A 271 0.11 6.24 27.79
N GLY A 272 1.11 6.22 26.90
CA GLY A 272 1.26 5.22 25.85
C GLY A 272 0.25 5.37 24.69
N GLU A 273 -0.52 6.46 24.66
CA GLU A 273 -1.38 6.83 23.53
C GLU A 273 -0.54 6.96 22.26
N SER A 274 -1.10 6.45 21.16
CA SER A 274 -0.54 6.60 19.82
C SER A 274 -0.97 7.95 19.24
N ILE A 275 -0.04 8.58 18.53
CA ILE A 275 -0.28 9.83 17.81
C ILE A 275 -0.01 9.53 16.34
N VAL A 276 -0.92 9.90 15.43
CA VAL A 276 -0.79 9.61 13.99
C VAL A 276 -1.18 10.84 13.18
N THR A 277 -0.48 11.09 12.08
CA THR A 277 -0.81 12.19 11.16
C THR A 277 -0.50 11.82 9.72
N ASP A 278 -1.19 12.45 8.77
CA ASP A 278 -0.95 12.27 7.35
C ASP A 278 0.11 13.24 6.85
N GLY A 279 1.32 12.74 6.62
CA GLY A 279 2.41 13.55 6.09
C GLY A 279 2.14 14.05 4.67
N LEU A 280 1.31 13.36 3.87
CA LEU A 280 0.89 13.86 2.55
C LEU A 280 0.01 15.09 2.70
N PHE A 281 -1.00 15.04 3.58
CA PHE A 281 -1.84 16.20 3.88
C PHE A 281 -1.00 17.39 4.37
N ALA A 282 -0.13 17.15 5.35
CA ALA A 282 0.73 18.20 5.90
C ALA A 282 1.69 18.80 4.85
N ALA A 283 2.21 17.98 3.94
CA ALA A 283 3.10 18.44 2.88
C ALA A 283 2.35 19.28 1.83
N GLU A 284 1.13 18.90 1.46
CA GLU A 284 0.28 19.69 0.56
C GLU A 284 -0.20 21.00 1.22
N GLU A 285 -0.49 20.98 2.52
CA GLU A 285 -0.80 22.18 3.29
C GLU A 285 0.41 23.13 3.32
N LEU A 286 1.61 22.61 3.60
CA LEU A 286 2.85 23.38 3.55
C LEU A 286 3.10 23.95 2.15
N ARG A 287 2.92 23.16 1.10
CA ARG A 287 3.09 23.60 -0.30
C ARG A 287 2.17 24.78 -0.64
N ARG A 288 0.90 24.71 -0.21
CA ARG A 288 -0.10 25.73 -0.49
C ARG A 288 0.12 27.02 0.30
N ASN A 289 0.44 26.90 1.59
CA ASN A 289 0.51 28.04 2.50
C ASN A 289 1.92 28.64 2.62
N HIS A 290 2.95 27.83 2.41
CA HIS A 290 4.36 28.17 2.60
C HIS A 290 5.23 27.51 1.51
N PRO A 291 5.05 27.88 0.22
CA PRO A 291 5.71 27.21 -0.91
C PRO A 291 7.24 27.24 -0.84
N GLU A 292 7.84 28.29 -0.27
CA GLU A 292 9.30 28.35 -0.06
C GLU A 292 9.78 27.34 0.99
N ASP A 293 9.04 27.17 2.10
CA ASP A 293 9.36 26.16 3.12
C ASP A 293 9.23 24.75 2.53
N PHE A 294 8.19 24.51 1.71
CA PHE A 294 8.03 23.26 0.97
C PHE A 294 9.22 23.00 0.03
N LYS A 295 9.65 24.02 -0.74
CA LYS A 295 10.80 23.91 -1.64
C LYS A 295 12.07 23.57 -0.88
N ILE A 296 12.33 24.23 0.25
CA ILE A 296 13.49 23.94 1.11
C ILE A 296 13.47 22.48 1.54
N LEU A 297 12.35 21.99 2.09
CA LEU A 297 12.24 20.62 2.60
C LEU A 297 12.18 19.52 1.52
N SER A 298 11.94 19.89 0.26
CA SER A 298 11.90 18.96 -0.87
C SER A 298 13.15 18.96 -1.75
N SER A 299 14.05 19.92 -1.54
CA SER A 299 15.31 20.03 -2.31
C SER A 299 16.57 19.97 -1.44
N THR A 300 16.43 20.01 -0.12
CA THR A 300 17.55 19.89 0.82
C THR A 300 17.61 18.50 1.39
N ASP A 301 18.67 17.77 1.04
CA ASP A 301 18.94 16.45 1.59
C ASP A 301 19.32 16.50 3.07
N MET A 302 18.81 15.53 3.82
CA MET A 302 19.23 15.25 5.19
C MET A 302 19.81 13.84 5.29
N TYR A 303 20.82 13.69 6.14
CA TYR A 303 21.34 12.39 6.49
C TYR A 303 20.50 11.76 7.60
N PHE A 304 20.19 10.48 7.43
CA PHE A 304 19.63 9.60 8.46
C PHE A 304 20.59 8.45 8.66
N TRP A 305 20.90 8.12 9.91
CA TRP A 305 21.87 7.08 10.21
C TRP A 305 21.46 6.25 11.42
N ASP A 306 21.85 4.98 11.40
CA ASP A 306 21.69 4.09 12.53
C ASP A 306 22.90 3.16 12.61
N LYS A 307 23.53 3.07 13.78
CA LYS A 307 24.74 2.29 14.00
C LYS A 307 24.67 1.61 15.35
N GLY A 308 24.86 0.30 15.37
CA GLY A 308 24.80 -0.45 16.60
C GLY A 308 25.06 -1.94 16.42
N HIS A 309 24.68 -2.66 17.47
CA HIS A 309 24.82 -4.11 17.61
C HIS A 309 23.45 -4.74 17.86
N ALA A 310 23.31 -6.00 17.50
CA ALA A 310 22.12 -6.79 17.76
C ALA A 310 21.80 -6.91 19.25
N ASN A 311 20.52 -6.80 19.60
CA ASN A 311 19.97 -7.18 20.90
C ASN A 311 19.44 -8.62 20.91
N TYR A 312 19.10 -9.16 19.74
CA TYR A 312 18.57 -10.52 19.59
C TYR A 312 19.34 -11.32 18.54
N SER A 313 19.30 -12.65 18.65
CA SER A 313 20.01 -13.56 17.74
C SER A 313 19.49 -13.51 16.28
N TRP A 314 18.29 -12.98 16.06
CA TRP A 314 17.68 -12.82 14.74
C TRP A 314 17.89 -11.41 14.14
N GLU A 315 18.52 -10.49 14.88
CA GLU A 315 18.93 -9.18 14.37
C GLU A 315 20.29 -9.28 13.65
N MET A 316 20.61 -8.27 12.84
CA MET A 316 21.93 -8.17 12.21
C MET A 316 22.99 -7.90 13.30
N PRO A 317 24.03 -8.75 13.45
CA PRO A 317 24.96 -8.67 14.59
C PRO A 317 25.62 -7.29 14.80
N GLU A 318 26.06 -6.67 13.71
CA GLU A 318 26.59 -5.30 13.68
C GLU A 318 26.00 -4.59 12.47
N PHE A 319 25.57 -3.34 12.62
CA PHE A 319 25.02 -2.57 11.52
C PHE A 319 25.49 -1.12 11.55
N TYR A 320 25.64 -0.55 10.36
CA TYR A 320 25.81 0.88 10.13
C TYR A 320 25.09 1.24 8.84
N LYS A 321 23.93 1.87 8.98
CA LYS A 321 23.06 2.30 7.88
C LYS A 321 23.10 3.82 7.78
N ILE A 322 23.18 4.33 6.55
CA ILE A 322 23.09 5.75 6.24
C ILE A 322 22.25 5.90 4.99
N ALA A 323 21.33 6.85 4.98
CA ALA A 323 20.68 7.31 3.77
C ALA A 323 20.65 8.84 3.74
N LYS A 324 20.60 9.40 2.53
CA LYS A 324 20.58 10.83 2.28
C LYS A 324 19.47 11.16 1.30
N PHE A 325 18.48 11.94 1.72
CA PHE A 325 17.42 12.45 0.86
C PHE A 325 16.61 13.54 1.60
N PRO A 326 15.76 14.31 0.89
CA PRO A 326 14.96 15.36 1.52
C PRO A 326 13.86 14.78 2.42
N VAL A 327 13.41 15.59 3.39
CA VAL A 327 12.28 15.25 4.26
C VAL A 327 10.99 15.03 3.47
N ILE A 328 10.81 15.76 2.36
CA ILE A 328 9.68 15.62 1.45
C ILE A 328 10.20 15.23 0.08
N ARG A 329 10.16 13.95 -0.28
CA ARG A 329 10.59 13.51 -1.62
C ARG A 329 9.44 13.67 -2.61
N VAL A 330 9.74 14.26 -3.76
CA VAL A 330 8.80 14.40 -4.89
C VAL A 330 9.29 13.64 -6.13
N ASN A 331 8.37 13.24 -7.01
CA ASN A 331 8.73 12.66 -8.31
C ASN A 331 8.93 13.75 -9.39
N GLY A 332 9.20 13.32 -10.64
CA GLY A 332 9.37 14.24 -11.78
C GLY A 332 8.13 15.08 -12.13
N ASN A 333 6.95 14.73 -11.62
CA ASN A 333 5.72 15.51 -11.74
C ASN A 333 5.47 16.41 -10.53
N ASN A 334 6.44 16.54 -9.62
CA ASN A 334 6.35 17.27 -8.35
C ASN A 334 5.29 16.70 -7.38
N GLU A 335 4.89 15.44 -7.53
CA GLU A 335 3.98 14.76 -6.61
C GLU A 335 4.76 14.25 -5.40
N VAL A 336 4.26 14.46 -4.18
CA VAL A 336 4.89 13.95 -2.95
C VAL A 336 4.87 12.43 -2.97
N MET A 337 6.03 11.78 -2.90
CA MET A 337 6.16 10.32 -2.92
C MET A 337 6.46 9.72 -1.56
N GLN A 338 7.23 10.44 -0.73
CA GLN A 338 7.67 9.96 0.56
C GLN A 338 7.86 11.13 1.53
N ILE A 339 7.49 10.92 2.77
CA ILE A 339 7.85 11.75 3.91
C ILE A 339 8.86 10.98 4.76
N ALA A 340 9.93 11.66 5.17
CA ALA A 340 10.96 11.10 6.02
C ALA A 340 11.26 12.03 7.18
N VAL A 341 10.62 11.77 8.30
CA VAL A 341 10.85 12.46 9.56
C VAL A 341 11.25 11.44 10.59
N ASN A 342 12.47 11.51 11.11
CA ASN A 342 12.82 10.79 12.34
C ASN A 342 13.94 11.53 13.05
N ASN A 343 13.58 12.27 14.09
CA ASN A 343 14.55 13.15 14.75
C ASN A 343 15.59 12.38 15.57
N ALA A 344 15.31 11.14 15.97
CA ALA A 344 16.24 10.34 16.77
C ALA A 344 17.47 9.91 15.98
N ILE A 345 17.31 9.71 14.67
CA ILE A 345 18.34 9.18 13.77
C ILE A 345 18.71 10.15 12.63
N ARG A 346 18.11 11.35 12.60
CA ARG A 346 18.57 12.42 11.71
C ARG A 346 19.95 12.86 12.18
N ASP A 347 20.93 12.78 11.29
CA ASP A 347 22.32 13.12 11.61
C ASP A 347 22.46 14.63 11.92
N SER A 348 23.51 14.93 12.69
CA SER A 348 24.04 16.28 12.90
C SER A 348 24.77 16.83 11.67
N HIS A 349 25.28 15.97 10.78
CA HIS A 349 25.85 16.39 9.51
C HIS A 349 24.78 17.00 8.60
N MET A 350 25.02 18.23 8.15
CA MET A 350 24.16 18.94 7.20
C MET A 350 25.00 19.45 6.04
N ASP A 351 24.57 19.14 4.82
CA ASP A 351 25.20 19.58 3.58
C ASP A 351 24.63 20.95 3.16
N LEU A 352 24.77 21.94 4.04
CA LEU A 352 24.24 23.29 3.86
C LEU A 352 25.26 24.35 4.23
N PRO A 353 25.31 25.47 3.48
CA PRO A 353 26.01 26.67 3.93
C PRO A 353 25.43 27.19 5.27
N PRO A 354 26.25 27.71 6.21
CA PRO A 354 25.79 28.12 7.54
C PRO A 354 24.61 29.10 7.55
N GLN A 355 24.55 30.01 6.58
CA GLN A 355 23.48 31.01 6.44
C GLN A 355 22.11 30.41 6.06
N GLU A 356 22.08 29.22 5.48
CA GLU A 356 20.84 28.53 5.07
C GLU A 356 20.29 27.62 6.18
N VAL A 357 21.13 27.22 7.14
CA VAL A 357 20.76 26.30 8.24
C VAL A 357 19.54 26.82 9.01
N LYS A 358 19.53 28.11 9.40
CA LYS A 358 18.40 28.68 10.16
C LYS A 358 17.09 28.64 9.37
N LYS A 359 17.14 28.86 8.05
CA LYS A 359 15.95 28.81 7.19
C LYS A 359 15.43 27.39 7.08
N TYR A 360 16.32 26.41 6.92
CA TYR A 360 15.96 24.99 6.93
C TYR A 360 15.25 24.60 8.23
N TYR A 361 15.81 24.95 9.39
CA TYR A 361 15.18 24.64 10.68
C TYR A 361 13.85 25.36 10.87
N ALA A 362 13.68 26.58 10.35
CA ALA A 362 12.40 27.28 10.39
C ALA A 362 11.33 26.57 9.56
N ALA A 363 11.66 26.17 8.32
CA ALA A 363 10.78 25.38 7.46
C ALA A 363 10.43 24.03 8.09
N TYR A 364 11.43 23.32 8.62
CA TYR A 364 11.23 22.03 9.26
C TYR A 364 10.37 22.14 10.53
N LYS A 365 10.58 23.19 11.35
CA LYS A 365 9.74 23.45 12.52
C LYS A 365 8.30 23.78 12.14
N ARG A 366 8.09 24.51 11.04
CA ARG A 366 6.75 24.79 10.53
C ARG A 366 6.05 23.50 10.08
N PHE A 367 6.73 22.67 9.31
CA PHE A 367 6.20 21.37 8.88
C PHE A 367 5.84 20.48 10.08
N HIS A 368 6.72 20.42 11.08
CA HIS A 368 6.44 19.76 12.36
C HIS A 368 5.16 20.31 13.01
N ASN A 369 4.97 21.63 13.07
CA ASN A 369 3.76 22.19 13.68
C ASN A 369 2.49 21.80 12.90
N ILE A 370 2.54 21.77 11.56
CA ILE A 370 1.41 21.33 10.72
C ILE A 370 1.08 19.86 10.97
N LEU A 371 2.10 19.01 11.05
CA LEU A 371 1.94 17.58 11.35
C LEU A 371 1.20 17.36 12.68
N TYR A 372 1.62 18.05 13.74
CA TYR A 372 0.99 17.94 15.06
C TYR A 372 -0.39 18.59 15.12
N ALA A 373 -0.63 19.69 14.40
CA ALA A 373 -1.94 20.34 14.36
C ALA A 373 -3.02 19.47 13.69
N ASN A 374 -2.61 18.55 12.81
CA ASN A 374 -3.50 17.64 12.09
C ASN A 374 -3.43 16.18 12.62
N ALA A 375 -2.93 16.00 13.84
CA ALA A 375 -2.76 14.68 14.42
C ALA A 375 -4.06 14.13 15.03
N MET A 376 -4.24 12.81 14.92
CA MET A 376 -5.15 12.07 15.79
C MET A 376 -4.38 11.44 16.95
N THR A 377 -5.01 11.38 18.12
CA THR A 377 -4.46 10.72 19.31
C THR A 377 -5.47 9.72 19.85
N PHE A 378 -5.03 8.49 20.09
CA PHE A 378 -5.89 7.43 20.62
C PHE A 378 -5.05 6.37 21.34
N LYS A 379 -5.69 5.58 22.18
CA LYS A 379 -5.03 4.48 22.88
C LYS A 379 -5.44 3.15 22.25
N MET A 380 -4.45 2.38 21.81
CA MET A 380 -4.68 1.04 21.27
C MET A 380 -5.05 0.07 22.40
N GLU A 381 -5.99 -0.82 22.14
CA GLU A 381 -6.34 -1.91 23.05
C GLU A 381 -5.48 -3.14 22.76
N GLN A 382 -5.44 -4.09 23.70
CA GLN A 382 -4.83 -5.39 23.42
C GLN A 382 -5.58 -6.08 22.27
N GLY A 383 -4.83 -6.57 21.28
CA GLY A 383 -5.39 -7.17 20.06
C GLY A 383 -5.65 -6.16 18.93
N ASP A 384 -5.37 -4.87 19.16
CA ASP A 384 -5.35 -3.89 18.09
C ASP A 384 -4.05 -3.97 17.31
N MET A 385 -4.13 -3.79 16.00
CA MET A 385 -2.99 -3.68 15.12
C MET A 385 -3.23 -2.53 14.15
N MET A 386 -2.49 -1.45 14.35
CA MET A 386 -2.53 -0.29 13.48
C MET A 386 -1.63 -0.54 12.29
N THR A 387 -2.16 -0.36 11.07
CA THR A 387 -1.39 -0.47 9.83
C THR A 387 -1.28 0.90 9.18
N LEU A 388 -0.05 1.35 8.91
CA LEU A 388 0.22 2.66 8.34
C LEU A 388 1.10 2.56 7.09
N ASP A 389 0.85 3.42 6.11
CA ASP A 389 1.77 3.73 5.03
C ASP A 389 2.96 4.48 5.62
N ASN A 390 4.05 3.77 5.91
CA ASN A 390 5.21 4.28 6.62
C ASN A 390 5.98 5.33 5.81
N VAL A 391 5.83 5.35 4.48
CA VAL A 391 6.40 6.41 3.63
C VAL A 391 5.51 7.65 3.53
N ARG A 392 4.33 7.65 4.16
CA ARG A 392 3.36 8.76 4.11
C ARG A 392 2.97 9.26 5.51
N CYS A 393 2.43 8.37 6.33
CA CYS A 393 1.90 8.67 7.64
C CYS A 393 3.03 8.64 8.67
N LEU A 394 3.03 9.63 9.57
CA LEU A 394 3.92 9.63 10.71
C LEU A 394 3.16 9.11 11.93
N HIS A 395 3.89 8.47 12.82
CA HIS A 395 3.35 7.99 14.07
C HIS A 395 4.28 8.32 15.24
N GLY A 396 3.73 8.38 16.43
CA GLY A 396 4.43 8.69 17.67
C GLY A 396 3.69 8.11 18.85
N ARG A 397 4.22 8.33 20.04
CA ARG A 397 3.68 7.77 21.27
C ARG A 397 3.91 8.71 22.44
N GLU A 398 2.89 8.91 23.27
CA GLU A 398 3.06 9.60 24.55
C GLU A 398 3.91 8.77 25.55
N GLY A 399 4.53 9.45 26.51
CA GLY A 399 5.30 8.78 27.56
C GLY A 399 4.43 7.91 28.45
N TYR A 400 5.02 6.94 29.14
CA TYR A 400 4.34 6.08 30.11
C TYR A 400 5.28 5.66 31.24
N GLU A 401 4.74 5.05 32.28
CA GLU A 401 5.52 4.61 33.44
C GLU A 401 6.47 3.45 33.09
N ALA A 402 7.72 3.51 33.59
CA ALA A 402 8.80 2.61 33.18
C ALA A 402 8.56 1.13 33.51
N ASN A 403 7.84 0.83 34.60
CA ASN A 403 7.57 -0.54 35.08
C ASN A 403 6.30 -1.16 34.46
N SER A 404 5.95 -0.76 33.23
CA SER A 404 4.75 -1.23 32.54
C SER A 404 4.99 -2.51 31.75
N GLU A 405 4.02 -3.42 31.74
CA GLU A 405 3.95 -4.59 30.84
C GLU A 405 3.55 -4.22 29.40
N ARG A 406 3.87 -3.00 28.94
CA ARG A 406 3.49 -2.55 27.59
C ARG A 406 4.35 -3.27 26.57
N HIS A 407 3.71 -3.96 25.63
CA HIS A 407 4.35 -4.74 24.58
C HIS A 407 3.68 -4.44 23.24
N ILE A 408 4.46 -3.81 22.36
CA ILE A 408 4.08 -3.59 20.96
C ILE A 408 5.02 -4.41 20.07
N GLU A 409 4.50 -4.98 18.99
CA GLU A 409 5.30 -5.60 17.93
C GLU A 409 5.20 -4.75 16.67
N SER A 410 6.33 -4.53 16.01
CA SER A 410 6.36 -3.94 14.68
C SER A 410 6.88 -4.92 13.63
N SER A 411 6.27 -4.88 12.44
CA SER A 411 6.72 -5.62 11.27
C SER A 411 6.40 -4.83 10.00
N TYR A 412 7.03 -5.17 8.88
CA TYR A 412 6.99 -4.37 7.67
C TYR A 412 6.65 -5.16 6.41
N LEU A 413 5.94 -4.51 5.49
CA LEU A 413 5.62 -5.00 4.15
C LEU A 413 6.01 -3.94 3.11
N ASP A 414 6.54 -4.36 1.97
CA ASP A 414 6.80 -3.45 0.85
C ASP A 414 5.54 -3.15 0.03
N TRP A 415 5.45 -1.92 -0.47
CA TRP A 415 4.31 -1.47 -1.27
C TRP A 415 4.17 -2.23 -2.59
N ASP A 416 5.27 -2.70 -3.17
CA ASP A 416 5.25 -3.48 -4.41
C ASP A 416 4.51 -4.80 -4.20
N GLU A 417 4.76 -5.46 -3.07
CA GLU A 417 4.10 -6.70 -2.68
C GLU A 417 2.62 -6.50 -2.34
N ALA A 418 2.31 -5.45 -1.57
CA ALA A 418 0.92 -5.10 -1.27
C ALA A 418 0.12 -4.82 -2.56
N ARG A 419 0.70 -4.03 -3.48
CA ARG A 419 0.07 -3.74 -4.79
C ARG A 419 -0.01 -4.98 -5.68
N CYS A 420 0.99 -5.86 -5.64
CA CYS A 420 0.96 -7.14 -6.33
C CYS A 420 -0.27 -7.95 -5.89
N ARG A 421 -0.42 -8.18 -4.57
CA ARG A 421 -1.56 -8.90 -4.01
C ARG A 421 -2.88 -8.21 -4.36
N ARG A 422 -2.96 -6.89 -4.23
CA ARG A 422 -4.15 -6.11 -4.60
C ARG A 422 -4.56 -6.37 -6.05
N ARG A 423 -3.64 -6.19 -7.00
CA ARG A 423 -3.92 -6.34 -8.44
C ARG A 423 -4.37 -7.76 -8.77
N ARG A 424 -3.77 -8.78 -8.16
CA ARG A 424 -4.19 -10.18 -8.31
C ARG A 424 -5.59 -10.45 -7.75
N LEU A 425 -5.94 -9.85 -6.61
CA LEU A 425 -7.29 -9.95 -6.06
C LEU A 425 -8.33 -9.21 -6.92
N GLN A 426 -7.99 -8.04 -7.45
CA GLN A 426 -8.86 -7.31 -8.39
C GLN A 426 -9.13 -8.11 -9.66
N GLU A 427 -8.10 -8.75 -10.21
CA GLU A 427 -8.23 -9.65 -11.34
C GLU A 427 -9.12 -10.85 -11.00
N LYS A 428 -8.89 -11.50 -9.84
CA LYS A 428 -9.69 -12.63 -9.36
C LYS A 428 -11.18 -12.28 -9.23
N PHE A 429 -11.51 -11.06 -8.80
CA PHE A 429 -12.90 -10.62 -8.59
C PHE A 429 -13.48 -9.79 -9.74
N GLY A 430 -12.71 -9.51 -10.79
CA GLY A 430 -13.14 -8.67 -11.91
C GLY A 430 -13.45 -7.21 -11.52
N CYS A 431 -12.80 -6.68 -10.48
CA CYS A 431 -13.04 -5.32 -9.96
C CYS A 431 -11.82 -4.41 -10.20
N PHE A 432 -11.72 -3.87 -11.41
CA PHE A 432 -10.81 -2.77 -11.70
C PHE A 432 -11.45 -1.47 -11.18
N VAL A 433 -10.77 -0.82 -10.24
CA VAL A 433 -11.20 0.43 -9.60
C VAL A 433 -10.78 1.61 -10.45
#